data_AF-A0A5C1AAK6-F1
#
_entry.id   AF-A0A5C1AAK6-F1
#
_cell.length_a   1.000
_cell.length_b   1.000
_cell.length_c   1.000
_cell.angle_alpha   90.00
_cell.angle_beta   90.00
_cell.angle_gamma   90.00
#
_symmetry.space_group_name_H-M   'P 1'
#
loop_
_entity.id
_entity.type
_entity.pdbx_description
1 polymer ?
#
loop_
_entity_poly.entity_id
_entity_poly.type
_entity_poly.pdbx_seq_one_letter_code
_entity_poly.pdbx_strand_id
1 'polypeptide(L)' 'MSRVTERRAEVLRNRRFTRLTNAFSKKLENLEHSVALHFFVYNFITRHQTLRMPPALKAHVTDHVWSFEELVELIDRRTP' A
#
# COMPACT_ATOMS: atom_id res chain seq x y z
N MET A 1 3.39 29.35 -14.41
CA MET A 1 4.17 29.17 -13.16
C MET A 1 3.79 27.83 -12.55
N SER A 2 4.61 26.81 -12.83
CA SER A 2 4.31 25.40 -12.60
C SER A 2 4.10 25.09 -11.12
N ARG A 3 3.05 24.32 -10.83
CA ARG A 3 2.81 23.61 -9.57
C ARG A 3 3.94 22.60 -9.35
N VAL A 4 5.13 23.08 -9.03
CA VAL A 4 6.27 22.26 -8.66
C VAL A 4 6.03 21.82 -7.22
N THR A 5 5.47 20.62 -7.15
CA THR A 5 5.81 19.64 -6.11
C THR A 5 5.20 19.95 -4.74
N GLU A 6 3.88 19.76 -4.61
CA GLU A 6 3.35 19.26 -3.34
C GLU A 6 4.18 18.04 -2.95
N ARG A 7 5.02 18.18 -1.91
CA ARG A 7 5.56 17.04 -1.18
C ARG A 7 4.36 16.27 -0.62
N ARG A 8 3.79 15.37 -1.41
CA ARG A 8 3.04 14.25 -0.84
C ARG A 8 4.12 13.35 -0.27
N ALA A 9 4.55 13.65 0.96
CA ALA A 9 5.00 12.57 1.83
C ALA A 9 3.92 11.49 1.70
N GLU A 10 4.29 10.28 1.29
CA GLU A 10 3.32 9.19 1.22
C GLU A 10 2.92 8.87 2.65
N VAL A 11 1.94 9.62 3.14
CA VAL A 11 1.31 9.42 4.42
C VAL A 11 0.78 8.00 4.40
N LEU A 12 1.08 7.26 5.46
CA LEU A 12 0.48 5.96 5.74
C LEU A 12 -1.03 6.04 5.46
N ARG A 13 -1.49 5.46 4.36
CA ARG A 13 -2.89 5.47 3.93
C ARG A 13 -3.81 4.77 4.94
N ASN A 14 -3.21 4.04 5.88
CA ASN A 14 -3.91 3.41 6.97
C ASN A 14 -4.27 4.44 8.06
N ARG A 15 -5.53 4.87 8.06
CA ARG A 15 -6.06 5.81 9.03
C ARG A 15 -6.10 5.29 10.47
N ARG A 16 -5.87 3.99 10.73
CA ARG A 16 -5.82 3.44 12.09
C ARG A 16 -4.64 3.94 12.92
N PHE A 17 -3.58 4.41 12.25
CA PHE A 17 -2.40 4.98 12.90
C PHE A 17 -2.41 6.52 12.92
N THR A 18 -3.58 7.13 12.72
CA THR A 18 -3.75 8.59 12.74
C THR A 18 -4.63 9.02 13.91
N ARG A 19 -4.40 10.22 14.43
CA ARG A 19 -5.20 10.78 15.54
C ARG A 19 -6.59 11.21 15.03
N LEU A 20 -7.59 11.17 15.92
CA LEU A 20 -8.97 11.60 15.63
C LEU A 20 -9.59 10.87 14.42
N THR A 21 -9.42 9.56 14.38
CA THR A 21 -9.89 8.69 13.31
C THR A 21 -11.09 7.85 13.76
N ASN A 22 -12.06 7.67 12.88
CA ASN A 22 -13.19 6.76 13.08
C ASN A 22 -12.88 5.33 12.58
N ALA A 23 -11.72 5.12 11.94
CA ALA A 23 -11.28 3.81 11.50
C ALA A 23 -10.75 3.04 12.71
N PHE A 24 -11.63 2.34 13.43
CA PHE A 24 -11.29 1.51 14.58
C PHE A 24 -11.91 0.12 14.45
N SER A 25 -11.17 -0.91 14.88
CA SER A 25 -11.69 -2.27 15.02
C SER A 25 -11.05 -2.90 16.25
N LYS A 26 -11.85 -3.65 17.03
CA LYS A 26 -11.38 -4.31 18.26
C LYS A 26 -10.61 -5.61 18.00
N LYS A 27 -10.86 -6.24 16.85
CA LYS A 27 -10.23 -7.50 16.45
C LYS A 27 -8.80 -7.24 15.95
N LEU A 28 -7.83 -7.98 16.47
CA LEU A 28 -6.43 -7.83 16.09
C LEU A 28 -6.19 -8.25 14.64
N GLU A 29 -6.86 -9.30 14.20
CA GLU A 29 -6.75 -9.87 12.85
C GLU A 29 -7.09 -8.81 11.79
N ASN A 30 -8.09 -7.98 12.06
CA ASN A 30 -8.46 -6.87 11.18
C ASN A 30 -7.34 -5.83 11.04
N LEU A 31 -6.54 -5.60 12.10
CA LEU A 31 -5.39 -4.70 12.05
C LEU A 31 -4.29 -5.31 11.19
N GLU A 32 -3.99 -6.58 11.40
CA GLU A 32 -3.00 -7.32 10.60
C GLU A 32 -3.34 -7.26 9.10
N HIS A 33 -4.59 -7.57 8.73
CA HIS A 33 -5.05 -7.48 7.34
C HIS A 33 -4.92 -6.06 6.77
N SER A 34 -5.30 -5.04 7.56
CA SER A 34 -5.22 -3.64 7.13
C SER A 34 -3.77 -3.18 6.92
N VAL A 35 -2.84 -3.65 7.75
CA VAL A 35 -1.41 -3.38 7.64
C VAL A 35 -0.82 -4.10 6.43
N ALA A 36 -1.15 -5.39 6.24
CA ALA A 36 -0.68 -6.18 5.11
C ALA A 36 -1.10 -5.56 3.78
N LEU A 37 -2.37 -5.19 3.63
CA LEU A 37 -2.87 -4.52 2.42
C LEU A 37 -2.17 -3.18 2.19
N HIS A 38 -1.92 -2.42 3.25
CA HIS A 38 -1.26 -1.12 3.12
C HIS A 38 0.16 -1.25 2.57
N PHE A 39 0.97 -2.13 3.17
CA PHE A 39 2.35 -2.34 2.72
C PHE A 39 2.42 -2.99 1.35
N PHE A 40 1.50 -3.89 1.01
CA PHE A 40 1.48 -4.49 -0.31
C PHE A 40 1.24 -3.43 -1.40
N VAL A 41 0.16 -2.65 -1.28
CA VAL A 41 -0.19 -1.61 -2.26
C VAL A 41 0.90 -0.56 -2.36
N TYR A 42 1.55 -0.21 -1.26
CA TYR A 42 2.66 0.73 -1.23
C TYR A 42 3.89 0.22 -2.00
N ASN A 43 4.32 -1.01 -1.72
CA ASN A 43 5.59 -1.53 -2.23
C ASN A 43 5.49 -2.07 -3.67
N PHE A 44 4.35 -2.68 -4.04
CA PHE A 44 4.23 -3.46 -5.27
C PHE A 44 3.42 -2.76 -6.38
N ILE A 45 2.43 -1.93 -6.02
CA ILE A 45 1.50 -1.31 -6.97
C ILE A 45 1.80 0.19 -7.14
N THR A 46 2.03 0.91 -6.03
CA THR A 46 2.14 2.37 -6.06
C THR A 46 3.46 2.84 -6.66
N ARG A 47 3.37 3.74 -7.63
CA ARG A 47 4.54 4.43 -8.19
C ARG A 47 5.02 5.52 -7.23
N HIS A 48 6.15 5.29 -6.58
CA HIS A 48 6.74 6.27 -5.66
C HIS A 48 7.24 7.50 -6.42
N GLN A 49 7.02 8.71 -5.88
CA GLN A 49 7.36 9.96 -6.56
C GLN A 49 8.85 10.11 -6.88
N THR A 50 9.73 9.87 -5.89
CA THR A 50 11.19 9.96 -6.07
C THR A 50 11.75 8.82 -6.91
N LEU A 51 11.31 7.58 -6.68
CA LEU A 51 11.84 6.41 -7.37
C LEU A 51 11.28 6.26 -8.79
N ARG A 52 10.12 6.87 -9.07
CA ARG A 52 9.40 6.75 -10.35
C ARG A 52 9.02 5.31 -10.73
N MET A 53 9.08 4.38 -9.78
CA MET A 53 8.70 2.97 -9.90
C MET A 53 8.32 2.42 -8.51
N PRO A 54 7.65 1.26 -8.43
CA PRO A 54 7.35 0.62 -7.15
C PRO A 54 8.62 0.27 -6.37
N PRO A 55 8.65 0.48 -5.05
CA PRO A 55 9.81 0.15 -4.21
C PRO A 55 10.28 -1.31 -4.34
N ALA A 56 9.35 -2.28 -4.39
CA ALA A 56 9.69 -3.70 -4.49
C ALA A 56 10.41 -4.03 -5.82
N LEU A 57 10.03 -3.37 -6.90
CA LEU A 57 10.68 -3.53 -8.21
C LEU A 57 12.11 -2.97 -8.19
N LYS A 58 12.30 -1.80 -7.57
CA LYS A 58 13.64 -1.21 -7.41
C LYS A 58 14.56 -2.05 -6.52
N ALA A 59 13.98 -2.69 -5.51
CA ALA A 59 14.70 -3.58 -4.60
C ALA A 59 14.89 -5.00 -5.18
N HIS A 60 14.44 -5.27 -6.42
CA HIS A 60 14.50 -6.59 -7.05
C HIS A 60 13.80 -7.71 -6.24
N VAL A 61 12.73 -7.35 -5.52
CA VAL A 61 11.87 -8.31 -4.81
C VAL A 61 10.81 -8.90 -5.75
N THR A 62 10.48 -8.19 -6.83
CA THR A 62 9.55 -8.60 -7.88
C THR A 62 10.12 -8.20 -9.24
N ASP A 63 9.78 -8.95 -10.29
CA ASP A 63 10.22 -8.70 -11.66
C ASP A 63 9.20 -7.85 -12.46
N HIS A 64 8.01 -7.64 -11.91
CA HIS A 64 6.92 -6.90 -12.54
C HIS A 64 6.21 -5.98 -11.54
N VAL A 65 5.46 -5.02 -12.08
CA VAL A 65 4.54 -4.17 -11.33
C VAL A 65 3.25 -4.94 -11.12
N TRP A 66 2.80 -5.02 -9.88
CA TRP A 66 1.57 -5.72 -9.54
C TRP A 66 0.34 -4.85 -9.82
N SER A 67 -0.75 -5.50 -10.16
CA SER A 67 -2.09 -4.92 -10.31
C SER A 67 -2.98 -5.20 -9.09
N PHE A 68 -4.12 -4.50 -8.98
CA PHE A 68 -5.09 -4.78 -7.91
C PHE A 68 -5.81 -6.10 -8.15
N GLU A 69 -6.03 -6.46 -9.41
CA GLU A 69 -6.66 -7.71 -9.84
C GLU A 69 -5.83 -8.92 -9.38
N GLU A 70 -4.52 -8.90 -9.62
CA GLU A 70 -3.59 -9.96 -9.16
C GLU A 70 -3.57 -10.09 -7.63
N LEU A 71 -3.67 -8.97 -6.90
CA LEU A 71 -3.76 -9.00 -5.44
C LEU A 71 -5.04 -9.68 -4.96
N VAL A 72 -6.19 -9.37 -5.57
CA VAL A 72 -7.47 -10.01 -5.20
C VAL A 72 -7.41 -11.50 -5.54
N GLU A 73 -6.92 -11.87 -6.73
CA GLU A 73 -6.77 -13.28 -7.12
C GLU A 73 -5.85 -14.03 -6.14
N LEU A 74 -4.78 -13.40 -5.67
CA LEU A 74 -3.88 -13.99 -4.67
C LEU A 74 -4.59 -14.25 -3.33
N ILE A 75 -5.46 -13.35 -2.90
CA ILE A 75 -6.25 -13.49 -1.67
C ILE A 75 -7.28 -14.60 -1.82
N ASP A 76 -7.98 -14.64 -2.95
CA ASP A 76 -8.99 -15.65 -3.24
C ASP A 76 -8.36 -17.04 -3.31
N ARG A 77 -7.19 -17.19 -3.97
CA ARG A 77 -6.46 -18.45 -4.01
C ARG A 77 -6.01 -18.94 -2.63
N ARG A 78 -5.76 -18.01 -1.70
CA ARG A 78 -5.33 -18.33 -0.34
C ARG A 78 -6.51 -18.77 0.54
N THR A 79 -7.73 -18.39 0.21
CA THR A 79 -8.95 -18.70 0.96
C THR A 79 -9.65 -19.87 0.28
N PRO A 80 -9.49 -21.13 0.75
CA PRO A 80 -10.25 -22.26 0.21
C PRO A 80 -11.76 -22.13 0.46
#